data_AF-A0A951P2F5-F1
#
_entry.id   AF-A0A951P2F5-F1
#
_cell.length_a   1.000
_cell.length_b   1.000
_cell.length_c   1.000
_cell.angle_alpha   90.00
_cell.angle_beta   90.00
_cell.angle_gamma   90.00
#
_symmetry.space_group_name_H-M   'P 1'
#
loop_
_entity.id
_entity.type
_entity.pdbx_description
1 polymer ?
#
loop_
_entity_poly.entity_id
_entity_poly.type
_entity_poly.pdbx_seq_one_letter_code
_entity_poly.pdbx_strand_id
1 'polypeptide(L)'
;MKTLRFSTFFSLIAGLLVLTACGSKDQPAAQSPSAAQSPLPVPAAPAAPAAGISSLQTVISNTTTAVNAGDFPKAKGEFDKFEDSWETVEDGIKQKAPSTYEAIEANMDKVEDALKTSNKAQSLAALQALGQQVVNATKS
;
A
#
# COMPACT_ATOMS: atom_id res chain seq x y z
N MET A 1 -5.05 -2.99 -24.33
CA MET A 1 -5.40 -1.58 -24.02
C MET A 1 -6.00 -1.59 -22.62
N LYS A 2 -5.20 -1.27 -21.60
CA LYS A 2 -5.66 -1.15 -20.21
C LYS A 2 -6.13 0.29 -20.00
N THR A 3 -7.39 0.47 -19.60
CA THR A 3 -7.93 1.78 -19.22
C THR A 3 -7.49 2.12 -17.80
N LEU A 4 -6.50 3.00 -17.66
CA LEU A 4 -6.16 3.64 -16.40
C LEU A 4 -7.35 4.48 -15.94
N ARG A 5 -7.95 4.15 -14.80
CA ARG A 5 -8.91 5.04 -14.13
C ARG A 5 -8.15 5.94 -13.18
N PHE A 6 -7.73 7.09 -13.70
CA PHE A 6 -7.27 8.22 -12.89
C PHE A 6 -8.46 8.73 -12.07
N SER A 7 -8.51 8.36 -10.79
CA SER A 7 -9.42 9.00 -9.84
C SER A 7 -8.89 10.42 -9.58
N THR A 8 -9.63 11.40 -10.08
CA THR A 8 -9.26 12.82 -10.05
C THR A 8 -9.48 13.34 -8.64
N PHE A 9 -8.39 13.58 -7.90
CA PHE A 9 -8.43 14.31 -6.62
C PHE A 9 -8.86 15.76 -6.90
N PHE A 10 -10.09 16.10 -6.52
CA PHE A 10 -10.61 17.46 -6.53
C PHE A 10 -9.94 18.24 -5.38
N SER A 11 -8.76 18.79 -5.65
CA SER A 11 -8.02 19.62 -4.70
C SER A 11 -8.69 21.00 -4.60
N LEU A 12 -9.53 21.15 -3.58
CA LEU A 12 -10.15 22.42 -3.19
C LEU A 12 -9.13 23.25 -2.42
N ILE A 13 -8.35 24.04 -3.16
CA ILE A 13 -7.45 25.07 -2.62
C ILE A 13 -8.29 26.29 -2.23
N ALA A 14 -8.50 26.47 -0.92
CA ALA A 14 -9.13 27.65 -0.36
C ALA A 14 -8.12 28.47 0.44
N GLY A 15 -7.99 29.75 0.07
CA GLY A 15 -7.99 30.83 1.05
C GLY A 15 -6.65 31.27 1.63
N LEU A 16 -6.04 32.22 0.91
CA LEU A 16 -5.05 33.20 1.31
C LEU A 16 -5.25 33.78 2.74
N LEU A 17 -4.20 33.79 3.57
CA LEU A 17 -4.08 34.68 4.73
C LEU A 17 -2.64 35.21 4.79
N VAL A 18 -2.48 36.43 4.27
CA VAL A 18 -1.26 37.25 4.43
C VAL A 18 -1.35 37.92 5.81
N LEU A 19 -0.37 37.68 6.67
CA LEU A 19 -0.13 38.53 7.83
C LEU A 19 1.30 39.06 7.80
N THR A 20 1.42 40.34 7.45
CA THR A 20 2.65 41.13 7.49
C THR A 20 3.04 41.43 8.93
N ALA A 21 4.19 40.91 9.37
CA ALA A 21 4.92 41.43 10.52
C ALA A 21 6.30 41.88 10.07
N CYS A 22 6.48 43.20 9.93
CA CYS A 22 7.79 43.82 9.78
C CYS A 22 8.54 43.80 11.11
N GLY A 23 9.71 43.17 11.15
CA GLY A 23 10.66 43.25 12.24
C GLY A 23 12.07 43.37 11.67
N SER A 24 12.63 44.58 11.72
CA SER A 24 13.96 44.93 11.23
C SER A 24 15.06 44.26 12.04
N LYS A 25 16.13 43.78 11.37
CA LYS A 25 17.54 44.20 11.55
C LYS A 25 18.55 43.07 11.34
N ASP A 26 19.57 43.43 10.56
CA ASP A 26 20.96 43.00 10.61
C ASP A 26 21.34 41.57 10.21
N GLN A 27 21.93 41.51 9.01
CA GLN A 27 22.88 40.51 8.55
C GLN A 27 24.27 40.83 9.13
N PRO A 28 24.93 39.86 9.75
CA PRO A 28 26.39 39.81 9.76
C PRO A 28 26.87 38.64 8.90
N ALA A 29 27.76 38.96 7.96
CA ALA A 29 28.62 37.98 7.31
C ALA A 29 29.77 37.59 8.26
N ALA A 30 30.09 36.30 8.37
CA ALA A 30 31.47 35.77 8.57
C ALA A 30 31.49 34.22 8.66
N GLN A 31 32.04 33.60 7.60
CA GLN A 31 33.07 32.53 7.56
C GLN A 31 33.07 31.32 8.56
N SER A 32 33.06 30.11 7.96
CA SER A 32 33.74 28.79 8.22
C SER A 32 34.39 28.47 9.60
N PRO A 33 34.59 27.18 10.03
CA PRO A 33 34.63 25.92 9.25
C PRO A 33 33.91 24.70 9.88
N SER A 34 33.90 23.60 9.09
CA SER A 34 33.70 22.19 9.44
C SER A 34 33.62 21.83 10.94
N ALA A 35 32.43 21.43 11.37
CA ALA A 35 32.24 20.53 12.50
C ALA A 35 31.67 19.22 11.94
N ALA A 36 32.39 18.13 12.17
CA ALA A 36 31.99 16.78 11.85
C ALA A 36 30.55 16.53 12.33
N GLN A 37 29.62 16.39 11.38
CA GLN A 37 28.29 15.91 11.67
C GLN A 37 28.43 14.43 12.01
N SER A 38 28.39 14.11 13.30
CA SER A 38 28.00 12.79 13.75
C SER A 38 26.71 12.42 13.01
N PRO A 39 26.62 11.27 12.33
CA PRO A 39 25.36 10.89 11.71
C PRO A 39 24.31 10.83 12.81
N LEU A 40 23.25 11.62 12.65
CA LEU A 40 22.01 11.45 13.39
C LEU A 40 21.62 9.96 13.29
N PRO A 41 21.14 9.33 14.37
CA PRO A 41 20.58 7.99 14.26
C PRO A 41 19.39 8.08 13.31
N VAL A 42 19.57 7.56 12.09
CA VAL A 42 18.46 7.25 11.19
C VAL A 42 17.53 6.34 11.99
N PRO A 43 16.22 6.63 12.11
CA PRO A 43 15.32 5.71 12.76
C PRO A 43 15.42 4.38 12.03
N ALA A 44 15.75 3.31 12.77
CA ALA A 44 15.71 1.98 12.22
C ALA A 44 14.26 1.64 11.85
N ALA A 45 13.87 1.83 10.59
CA ALA A 45 12.70 1.17 10.05
C ALA A 45 13.17 -0.16 9.47
N PRO A 46 12.92 -1.29 10.14
CA PRO A 46 12.22 -2.36 9.43
C PRO A 46 11.40 -3.26 10.38
N ALA A 47 10.20 -2.82 10.75
CA ALA A 47 9.14 -3.73 11.23
C ALA A 47 7.91 -3.75 10.30
N ALA A 48 7.80 -2.75 9.41
CA ALA A 48 6.67 -2.56 8.51
C ALA A 48 6.39 -3.72 7.52
N PRO A 49 7.40 -4.40 6.92
CA PRO A 49 7.13 -5.42 5.91
C PRO A 49 6.43 -6.66 6.47
N ALA A 50 6.88 -7.17 7.62
CA ALA A 50 6.29 -8.36 8.24
C ALA A 50 4.86 -8.09 8.76
N ALA A 51 4.63 -6.89 9.30
CA ALA A 51 3.30 -6.45 9.71
C ALA A 51 2.36 -6.31 8.50
N GLY A 52 2.82 -5.68 7.41
CA GLY A 52 2.05 -5.53 6.18
C GLY A 52 1.68 -6.87 5.53
N ILE A 53 2.62 -7.82 5.43
CA ILE A 53 2.31 -9.19 4.95
C ILE A 53 1.26 -9.88 5.82
N SER A 54 1.33 -9.72 7.15
CA SER A 54 0.35 -10.31 8.08
C SER A 54 -1.04 -9.71 7.87
N SER A 55 -1.13 -8.40 7.57
CA SER A 55 -2.38 -7.73 7.21
C SER A 55 -2.96 -8.28 5.91
N LEU A 56 -2.15 -8.50 4.87
CA LEU A 56 -2.60 -9.12 3.62
C LEU A 56 -3.20 -10.51 3.85
N GLN A 57 -2.52 -11.35 4.65
CA GLN A 57 -3.02 -12.68 5.00
C GLN A 57 -4.35 -12.62 5.76
N THR A 58 -4.50 -11.65 6.67
CA THR A 58 -5.74 -11.44 7.42
C THR A 58 -6.89 -11.04 6.50
N VAL A 59 -6.66 -10.11 5.57
CA VAL A 59 -7.66 -9.71 4.57
C VAL A 59 -8.08 -10.87 3.68
N ILE A 60 -7.14 -11.68 3.19
CA ILE A 60 -7.45 -12.89 2.40
C ILE A 60 -8.31 -13.88 3.21
N SER A 61 -7.97 -14.10 4.48
CA SER A 61 -8.73 -15.00 5.38
C SER A 61 -10.17 -14.50 5.60
N ASN A 62 -10.34 -13.21 5.89
CA ASN A 62 -11.65 -12.61 6.10
C ASN A 62 -12.51 -12.67 4.84
N THR A 63 -11.91 -12.35 3.68
CA THR A 63 -12.58 -12.43 2.37
C THR A 63 -13.00 -13.87 2.08
N THR A 64 -12.11 -14.84 2.32
CA THR A 64 -12.40 -16.28 2.17
C THR A 64 -13.56 -16.72 3.06
N THR A 65 -13.62 -16.24 4.30
CA THR A 65 -14.70 -16.52 5.24
C THR A 65 -16.03 -15.97 4.73
N ALA A 66 -16.06 -14.73 4.23
CA ALA A 66 -17.25 -14.12 3.65
C ALA A 66 -17.73 -14.84 2.38
N VAL A 67 -16.82 -15.20 1.47
CA VAL A 67 -17.13 -16.01 0.27
C VAL A 67 -17.70 -17.37 0.65
N ASN A 68 -17.15 -18.01 1.69
CA ASN A 68 -17.68 -19.29 2.19
C ASN A 68 -19.10 -19.16 2.72
N ALA A 69 -19.41 -18.07 3.43
CA ALA A 69 -20.75 -17.73 3.89
C ALA A 69 -21.72 -17.30 2.77
N GLY A 70 -21.22 -17.07 1.54
CA GLY A 70 -22.02 -16.55 0.43
C GLY A 70 -22.31 -15.05 0.52
N ASP A 71 -21.66 -14.35 1.45
CA ASP A 71 -21.82 -12.90 1.67
C ASP A 71 -20.83 -12.14 0.77
N PHE A 72 -21.17 -12.03 -0.51
CA PHE A 72 -20.35 -11.34 -1.50
C PHE A 72 -20.25 -9.82 -1.31
N PRO A 73 -21.25 -9.10 -0.79
CA PRO A 73 -21.08 -7.71 -0.37
C PRO A 73 -20.01 -7.56 0.71
N LYS A 74 -20.05 -8.40 1.76
CA LYS A 74 -19.00 -8.39 2.78
C LYS A 74 -17.65 -8.82 2.23
N ALA A 75 -17.60 -9.82 1.35
CA ALA A 75 -16.35 -10.26 0.74
C ALA A 75 -15.66 -9.13 -0.03
N LYS A 76 -16.41 -8.33 -0.80
CA LYS A 76 -15.87 -7.14 -1.47
C LYS A 76 -15.34 -6.12 -0.48
N GLY A 77 -16.13 -5.76 0.53
CA GLY A 77 -15.71 -4.79 1.54
C GLY A 77 -14.53 -5.27 2.41
N GLU A 78 -14.34 -6.57 2.59
CA GLU A 78 -13.11 -7.11 3.18
C GLU A 78 -11.94 -7.01 2.20
N PHE A 79 -12.13 -7.38 0.93
CA PHE A 79 -11.06 -7.37 -0.07
C PHE A 79 -10.58 -5.97 -0.44
N ASP A 80 -11.44 -4.94 -0.38
CA ASP A 80 -11.04 -3.55 -0.62
C ASP A 80 -9.90 -3.09 0.33
N LYS A 81 -9.80 -3.69 1.54
CA LYS A 81 -8.73 -3.42 2.52
C LYS A 81 -7.38 -4.01 2.10
N PHE A 82 -7.37 -4.86 1.06
CA PHE A 82 -6.15 -5.47 0.55
C PHE A 82 -5.24 -4.40 -0.05
N GLU A 83 -5.79 -3.46 -0.83
CA GLU A 83 -5.05 -2.36 -1.45
C GLU A 83 -4.31 -1.50 -0.41
N ASP A 84 -5.01 -1.08 0.65
CA ASP A 84 -4.40 -0.31 1.75
C ASP A 84 -3.22 -1.04 2.39
N SER A 85 -3.33 -2.36 2.53
CA SER A 85 -2.24 -3.18 3.08
C SER A 85 -1.12 -3.40 2.06
N TRP A 86 -1.47 -3.48 0.77
CA TRP A 86 -0.56 -3.76 -0.33
C TRP A 86 0.38 -2.59 -0.58
N GLU A 87 -0.12 -1.35 -0.57
CA GLU A 87 0.66 -0.12 -0.74
C GLU A 87 1.85 -0.06 0.26
N THR A 88 1.67 -0.61 1.46
CA THR A 88 2.72 -0.60 2.49
C THR A 88 3.89 -1.55 2.23
N VAL A 89 3.72 -2.54 1.32
CA VAL A 89 4.72 -3.59 1.06
C VAL A 89 5.12 -3.72 -0.41
N GLU A 90 4.32 -3.20 -1.35
CA GLU A 90 4.45 -3.48 -2.78
C GLU A 90 5.81 -3.08 -3.34
N ASP A 91 6.33 -1.91 -2.97
CA ASP A 91 7.61 -1.40 -3.47
C ASP A 91 8.78 -2.28 -3.02
N GLY A 92 8.73 -2.74 -1.78
CA GLY A 92 9.74 -3.64 -1.22
C GLY A 92 9.73 -5.00 -1.92
N ILE A 93 8.53 -5.52 -2.21
CA ILE A 93 8.37 -6.78 -2.94
C ILE A 93 8.80 -6.60 -4.39
N LYS A 94 8.45 -5.50 -5.04
CA LYS A 94 8.81 -5.20 -6.44
C LYS A 94 10.31 -5.10 -6.64
N GLN A 95 11.03 -4.47 -5.71
CA GLN A 95 12.49 -4.34 -5.77
C GLN A 95 13.20 -5.68 -5.58
N LYS A 96 12.71 -6.56 -4.69
CA LYS A 96 13.36 -7.83 -4.35
C LYS A 96 12.92 -8.99 -5.25
N ALA A 97 11.66 -8.99 -5.64
CA ALA A 97 10.96 -10.13 -6.22
C ALA A 97 9.95 -9.65 -7.29
N PRO A 98 10.40 -9.06 -8.41
CA PRO A 98 9.52 -8.45 -9.41
C PRO A 98 8.51 -9.44 -10.01
N SER A 99 8.90 -10.71 -10.21
CA SER A 99 7.97 -11.73 -10.68
C SER A 99 6.90 -12.09 -9.63
N THR A 100 7.22 -12.05 -8.34
CA THR A 100 6.23 -12.23 -7.26
C THR A 100 5.29 -11.05 -7.17
N TYR A 101 5.80 -9.81 -7.32
CA TYR A 101 4.97 -8.61 -7.43
C TYR A 101 3.95 -8.73 -8.56
N GLU A 102 4.38 -9.05 -9.79
CA GLU A 102 3.48 -9.22 -10.93
C GLU A 102 2.47 -10.36 -10.71
N ALA A 103 2.87 -11.43 -10.05
CA ALA A 103 1.98 -12.54 -9.72
C ALA A 103 0.92 -12.15 -8.66
N ILE A 104 1.26 -11.29 -7.70
CA ILE A 104 0.30 -10.79 -6.71
C ILE A 104 -0.74 -9.92 -7.40
N GLU A 105 -0.30 -8.90 -8.16
CA GLU A 105 -1.16 -8.02 -8.96
C GLU A 105 -2.15 -8.81 -9.84
N ALA A 106 -1.62 -9.78 -10.61
CA ALA A 106 -2.46 -10.59 -11.49
C ALA A 106 -3.45 -11.51 -10.75
N ASN A 107 -3.21 -11.85 -9.48
CA ASN A 107 -4.17 -12.59 -8.67
C ASN A 107 -5.15 -11.67 -7.95
N MET A 108 -4.78 -10.43 -7.64
CA MET A 108 -5.72 -9.41 -7.16
C MET A 108 -6.81 -9.17 -8.21
N ASP A 109 -6.44 -8.92 -9.46
CA ASP A 109 -7.36 -8.79 -10.60
C ASP A 109 -8.37 -9.96 -10.68
N LYS A 110 -7.88 -11.19 -10.52
CA LYS A 110 -8.72 -12.41 -10.57
C LYS A 110 -9.69 -12.49 -9.39
N VAL A 111 -9.27 -12.07 -8.19
CA VAL A 111 -10.15 -12.03 -7.03
C VAL A 111 -11.25 -11.00 -7.26
N GLU A 112 -10.91 -9.78 -7.72
CA GLU A 112 -11.88 -8.74 -8.02
C GLU A 112 -12.93 -9.19 -9.06
N ASP A 113 -12.48 -9.78 -10.17
CA ASP A 113 -13.36 -10.28 -11.22
C ASP A 113 -14.30 -11.40 -10.71
N ALA A 114 -13.77 -12.33 -9.92
CA ALA A 114 -14.55 -13.42 -9.35
C ALA A 114 -15.57 -12.92 -8.30
N LEU A 115 -15.16 -11.96 -7.45
CA LEU A 115 -16.05 -11.33 -6.48
C LEU A 115 -17.14 -10.52 -7.17
N LYS A 116 -16.81 -9.77 -8.23
CA LYS A 116 -17.77 -8.98 -9.03
C LYS A 116 -18.87 -9.85 -9.65
N THR A 117 -18.52 -11.03 -10.14
CA THR A 117 -19.47 -12.01 -10.68
C THR A 117 -20.14 -12.87 -9.60
N SER A 118 -19.76 -12.68 -8.34
CA SER A 118 -20.22 -13.49 -7.19
C SER A 118 -20.03 -15.00 -7.42
N ASN A 119 -18.97 -15.38 -8.14
CA ASN A 119 -18.67 -16.78 -8.40
C ASN A 119 -17.86 -17.36 -7.24
N LYS A 120 -18.50 -18.17 -6.39
CA LYS A 120 -17.87 -18.76 -5.19
C LYS A 120 -16.63 -19.59 -5.51
N ALA A 121 -16.72 -20.50 -6.48
CA ALA A 121 -15.62 -21.39 -6.80
C ALA A 121 -14.41 -20.61 -7.34
N GLN A 122 -14.64 -19.67 -8.25
CA GLN A 122 -13.57 -18.83 -8.79
C GLN A 122 -12.97 -17.92 -7.71
N SER A 123 -13.81 -17.36 -6.82
CA SER A 123 -13.34 -16.49 -5.73
C SER A 123 -12.41 -17.24 -4.78
N LEU A 124 -12.81 -18.45 -4.35
CA LEU A 124 -11.98 -19.28 -3.47
C LEU A 124 -10.67 -19.70 -4.13
N ALA A 125 -10.71 -20.09 -5.42
CA ALA A 125 -9.51 -20.45 -6.17
C ALA A 125 -8.55 -19.25 -6.33
N ALA A 126 -9.08 -18.07 -6.65
CA ALA A 126 -8.28 -16.85 -6.80
C ALA A 126 -7.67 -16.40 -5.45
N LEU A 127 -8.45 -16.43 -4.37
CA LEU A 127 -7.98 -16.11 -3.01
C LEU A 127 -6.88 -17.07 -2.54
N GLN A 128 -7.01 -18.36 -2.83
CA GLN A 128 -5.97 -19.35 -2.54
C GLN A 128 -4.68 -19.05 -3.33
N ALA A 129 -4.81 -18.76 -4.63
CA ALA A 129 -3.65 -18.43 -5.46
C ALA A 129 -2.96 -17.14 -4.98
N LEU A 130 -3.72 -16.11 -4.64
CA LEU A 130 -3.21 -14.86 -4.07
C LEU A 130 -2.47 -15.12 -2.75
N GLY A 131 -3.07 -15.90 -1.84
CA GLY A 131 -2.44 -16.27 -0.56
C GLY A 131 -1.11 -17.01 -0.74
N GLN A 132 -0.98 -17.86 -1.75
CA GLN A 132 0.29 -18.52 -2.07
C GLN A 132 1.36 -17.52 -2.52
N GLN A 133 0.99 -16.52 -3.33
CA GLN A 133 1.96 -15.50 -3.76
C GLN A 133 2.39 -14.58 -2.61
N VAL A 134 1.47 -14.21 -1.72
CA VAL A 134 1.79 -13.45 -0.50
C VAL A 134 2.77 -14.23 0.40
N VAL A 135 2.61 -15.55 0.53
CA VAL A 135 3.58 -16.40 1.26
C VAL A 135 4.93 -16.50 0.52
N ASN A 136 4.93 -16.52 -0.81
CA ASN A 136 6.18 -16.56 -1.58
C ASN A 136 6.97 -15.25 -1.47
N ALA A 137 6.28 -14.12 -1.29
CA ALA A 137 6.91 -12.82 -1.05
C ALA A 137 7.76 -12.79 0.23
N THR A 138 7.50 -13.66 1.22
CA THR A 138 8.33 -13.75 2.44
C THR A 138 9.61 -14.58 2.26
N LYS A 139 9.75 -15.27 1.13
CA LYS A 139 10.88 -16.16 0.83
C LYS A 139 11.89 -15.55 -0.14
N SER A 140 11.57 -14.38 -0.69
CA SER A 140 12.34 -13.68 -1.71
C SER A 140 13.15 -12.54 -1.11
#